data_AF-A0A7Y4QRZ9-F1
#
_entry.id   AF-A0A7Y4QRZ9-F1
#
_cell.length_a   1.000
_cell.length_b   1.000
_cell.length_c   1.000
_cell.angle_alpha   90.00
_cell.angle_beta   90.00
_cell.angle_gamma   90.00
#
_symmetry.space_group_name_H-M   'P 1'
#
loop_
_entity.id
_entity.type
_entity.pdbx_description
1 polymer ?
#
loop_
_entity_poly.entity_id
_entity_poly.type
_entity_poly.pdbx_seq_one_letter_code
_entity_poly.pdbx_strand_id
1 'polypeptide(L)' 'MILTQFKRNPDNSTFHVSFDDGMEFDVTAKLLRENCPCAGCKGEEVLLYKYTPQNKAPLTEDSFMLEKAEIVGN' A
#
# COMPACT_ATOMS: atom_id res chain seq x y z
N MET A 1 5.32 -13.68 11.63
CA MET A 1 4.71 -12.57 10.88
C MET A 1 4.96 -12.70 9.38
N ILE A 2 4.41 -13.76 8.78
CA ILE A 2 4.26 -13.95 7.34
C ILE A 2 2.78 -13.73 7.03
N LEU A 3 2.48 -12.96 5.98
CA LEU A 3 1.11 -12.73 5.53
C LEU A 3 0.53 -14.05 4.99
N THR A 4 -0.54 -14.55 5.62
CA THR A 4 -1.22 -15.79 5.22
C THR A 4 -2.48 -15.52 4.42
N GLN A 5 -3.15 -14.39 4.66
CA GLN A 5 -4.35 -13.99 3.94
C GLN A 5 -4.36 -12.50 3.61
N PHE A 6 -4.78 -12.20 2.38
CA PHE A 6 -5.15 -10.86 1.94
C PHE A 6 -6.49 -10.94 1.22
N LYS A 7 -7.52 -10.29 1.76
CA LYS A 7 -8.88 -10.35 1.21
C LYS A 7 -9.49 -8.96 1.12
N ARG A 8 -10.11 -8.66 -0.03
CA ARG A 8 -10.89 -7.43 -0.22
C ARG A 8 -12.29 -7.61 0.40
N ASN A 9 -12.74 -6.61 1.14
CA ASN A 9 -14.08 -6.58 1.71
C ASN A 9 -15.12 -6.04 0.70
N PRO A 10 -16.43 -6.31 0.89
CA PRO A 10 -17.47 -5.97 -0.08
C PRO A 10 -17.62 -4.47 -0.39
N ASP A 11 -17.20 -3.62 0.53
CA ASP A 11 -17.20 -2.16 0.41
C ASP A 11 -16.10 -1.63 -0.54
N ASN A 12 -15.20 -2.49 -1.02
CA ASN A 12 -14.06 -2.19 -1.89
C ASN A 12 -13.05 -1.16 -1.34
N SER A 13 -13.27 -0.64 -0.13
CA SER A 13 -12.46 0.39 0.50
C SER A 13 -11.59 -0.16 1.63
N THR A 14 -11.84 -1.40 2.07
CA THR A 14 -11.10 -2.09 3.12
C THR A 14 -10.58 -3.47 2.68
N PHE A 15 -9.49 -3.88 3.33
CA PHE A 15 -8.84 -5.17 3.12
C PHE A 15 -8.59 -5.83 4.47
N HIS A 16 -8.98 -7.09 4.57
CA HIS A 16 -8.65 -7.94 5.69
C HIS A 16 -7.28 -8.61 5.46
N VAL A 17 -6.41 -8.51 6.44
CA VAL A 17 -5.09 -9.15 6.44
C VAL A 17 -4.93 -10.05 7.66
N SER A 18 -4.38 -11.25 7.43
CA SER A 18 -4.11 -12.23 8.48
C SER A 18 -2.67 -12.72 8.36
N PHE A 19 -2.05 -12.97 9.50
CA PHE A 19 -0.66 -13.42 9.62
C PHE A 19 -0.56 -14.79 10.29
N ASP A 20 0.56 -15.47 10.08
CA ASP A 20 0.86 -16.80 10.62
C ASP A 20 0.94 -16.87 12.16
N ASP A 21 1.16 -15.74 12.82
CA ASP A 21 1.20 -15.60 14.28
C ASP A 21 -0.19 -15.33 14.90
N GLY A 22 -1.25 -15.36 14.08
CA GLY A 22 -2.63 -15.18 14.52
C GLY A 22 -3.06 -13.71 14.63
N MET A 23 -2.21 -12.76 14.24
CA MET A 23 -2.63 -11.37 14.13
C MET A 23 -3.49 -11.14 12.89
N GLU A 24 -4.57 -10.39 13.07
CA GLU A 24 -5.53 -10.03 12.03
C GLU A 24 -5.89 -8.55 12.14
N PHE A 25 -5.99 -7.88 10.99
CA PHE A 25 -6.34 -6.46 10.93
C PHE A 25 -7.16 -6.15 9.68
N ASP A 26 -8.02 -5.14 9.78
CA ASP A 26 -8.62 -4.49 8.62
C ASP A 26 -7.88 -3.18 8.33
N VAL A 27 -7.45 -3.01 7.08
CA VAL A 27 -6.76 -1.80 6.60
C VAL A 27 -7.59 -1.12 5.52
N THR A 28 -7.65 0.21 5.55
CA THR A 28 -8.35 0.99 4.51
C THR A 28 -7.42 1.25 3.33
N ALA A 29 -7.99 1.31 2.12
CA ALA A 29 -7.26 1.73 0.93
C ALA A 29 -6.67 3.14 1.07
N LYS A 30 -7.37 4.02 1.80
CA LYS A 30 -6.90 5.35 2.17
C LYS A 30 -5.60 5.29 2.96
N LEU A 31 -5.58 4.52 4.05
CA LEU A 31 -4.39 4.36 4.89
C LEU A 31 -3.19 3.87 4.07
N LEU A 32 -3.40 2.85 3.22
CA LEU A 32 -2.35 2.29 2.37
C LEU A 32 -1.84 3.32 1.35
N ARG A 33 -2.74 4.03 0.66
CA ARG A 33 -2.37 4.97 -0.41
C ARG A 33 -1.67 6.21 0.14
N GLU A 34 -2.10 6.73 1.27
CA GLU A 34 -1.47 7.87 1.96
C GLU A 34 -0.09 7.51 2.51
N ASN A 35 0.14 6.24 2.87
CA ASN A 35 1.41 5.75 3.38
C ASN A 35 2.25 4.95 2.37
N CYS A 36 1.91 5.02 1.08
CA CYS A 36 2.60 4.27 0.04
C CYS A 36 4.12 4.51 0.09
N PRO A 37 4.94 3.45 0.26
CA PRO A 37 6.38 3.59 0.50
C PRO A 37 7.20 3.77 -0.77
N CYS A 38 6.58 3.76 -1.96
CA CYS A 38 7.34 3.85 -3.20
C CYS A 38 8.05 5.20 -3.37
N ALA A 39 9.15 5.21 -4.11
CA ALA A 39 9.93 6.42 -4.40
C ALA A 39 9.07 7.54 -5.00
N GLY A 40 8.13 7.21 -5.89
CA GLY A 40 7.17 8.17 -6.47
C GLY A 40 6.25 8.85 -5.44
N CYS A 41 6.02 8.21 -4.29
CA CYS A 41 5.22 8.77 -3.20
C CYS A 41 6.10 9.41 -2.11
N LYS A 42 7.04 8.71 -1.47
CA LYS A 42 7.80 9.27 -0.35
C LYS A 42 9.21 9.77 -0.70
N GLY A 43 9.60 9.64 -1.96
CA GLY A 43 10.99 9.81 -2.36
C GLY A 43 11.84 8.61 -1.96
N GLU A 44 13.10 8.65 -2.37
CA GLU A 44 14.08 7.64 -2.02
C GLU A 44 15.46 8.29 -1.98
N GLU A 45 16.31 7.86 -1.06
CA GLU A 45 17.68 8.32 -0.96
C GLU A 45 18.60 7.11 -0.93
N VAL A 46 19.52 7.02 -1.90
CA VAL A 46 20.47 5.92 -2.04
C VAL A 46 21.86 6.51 -2.21
N LEU A 47 22.71 6.29 -1.20
CA LEU A 47 24.08 6.80 -1.14
C LEU A 47 24.15 8.33 -1.31
N LEU A 48 24.56 8.81 -2.48
CA LEU A 48 24.69 10.23 -2.82
C LEU A 48 23.58 10.74 -3.74
N TYR A 49 22.59 9.90 -4.07
CA TYR A 49 21.49 10.23 -4.97
C TYR A 49 20.18 10.35 -4.19
N LYS A 50 19.51 11.48 -4.39
CA LYS A 50 18.20 11.74 -3.80
C LYS A 50 17.13 11.84 -4.89
N TYR A 51 16.23 10.88 -4.91
CA TYR A 51 15.01 10.94 -5.70
C TYR A 51 13.93 11.68 -4.90
N THR A 52 13.57 12.87 -5.38
CA THR A 52 12.44 13.64 -4.84
C THR A 52 11.30 13.59 -5.85
N PRO A 53 10.11 13.09 -5.47
CA PRO A 53 9.00 12.94 -6.40
C PRO A 53 8.51 14.32 -6.85
N GLN A 54 8.61 14.56 -8.15
CA GLN A 54 8.19 15.81 -8.80
C GLN A 54 6.73 15.67 -9.26
N ASN A 55 5.96 16.75 -9.21
CA ASN A 55 4.61 16.85 -9.82
C ASN A 55 3.62 15.75 -9.38
N LYS A 56 3.35 15.66 -8.06
CA LYS A 56 2.23 14.83 -7.60
C LYS A 56 0.91 15.49 -7.96
N ALA A 57 0.17 14.86 -8.88
CA ALA A 57 -1.24 15.18 -9.04
C ALA A 57 -1.97 14.96 -7.69
N PRO A 58 -2.98 15.79 -7.38
CA PRO A 58 -3.82 15.56 -6.21
C PRO A 58 -4.51 14.19 -6.29
N LEU A 59 -4.63 13.52 -5.14
CA LEU A 59 -5.33 12.24 -5.07
C LEU A 59 -6.82 12.47 -5.35
N THR A 60 -7.37 11.64 -6.24
CA THR A 60 -8.81 11.57 -6.54
C THR A 60 -9.43 10.36 -5.83
N GLU A 61 -10.76 10.24 -5.84
CA GLU A 61 -11.44 9.06 -5.29
C GLU A 61 -10.97 7.75 -5.96
N ASP A 62 -10.76 7.78 -7.27
CA ASP A 62 -10.22 6.64 -8.04
C ASP A 62 -8.82 6.22 -7.59
N SER A 63 -8.04 7.13 -6.99
CA SER A 63 -6.69 6.83 -6.50
C SER A 63 -6.66 5.83 -5.33
N PHE A 64 -7.82 5.56 -4.73
CA PHE A 64 -7.99 4.59 -3.64
C PHE A 64 -8.55 3.25 -4.11
N MET A 65 -8.84 3.08 -5.39
CA MET A 65 -9.35 1.82 -5.94
C MET A 65 -8.21 0.83 -6.17
N LEU A 66 -8.34 -0.38 -5.65
CA LEU A 66 -7.30 -1.41 -5.82
C LEU A 66 -7.39 -2.03 -7.23
N GLU A 67 -6.37 -1.76 -8.04
CA GLU A 67 -6.20 -2.33 -9.38
C GLU A 67 -5.65 -3.76 -9.35
N LYS A 68 -4.54 -3.98 -8.62
CA LYS A 68 -3.85 -5.28 -8.53
C LYS A 68 -3.19 -5.45 -7.16
N ALA A 69 -3.12 -6.69 -6.67
CA ALA A 69 -2.29 -7.07 -5.53
C ALA A 69 -1.47 -8.31 -5.91
N GLU A 70 -0.17 -8.29 -5.60
CA GLU A 70 0.74 -9.40 -5.83
C GLU A 70 1.78 -9.47 -4.70
N ILE A 71 2.30 -10.67 -4.47
CA ILE A 71 3.40 -10.88 -3.52
C ILE A 71 4.69 -10.39 -4.21
N VAL A 72 5.43 -9.53 -3.53
CA VAL A 72 6.71 -8.99 -4.00
C VAL A 72 7.82 -9.55 -3.11
N GLY A 73 8.82 -10.18 -3.74
CA GLY A 73 9.88 -10.92 -3.03
C GLY A 73 9.51 -12.40 -2.80
N ASN A 74 10.54 -13.23 -2.58
CA ASN A 74 10.43 -14.66 -2.23
C ASN A 74 11.06 -14.89 -0.86
#